data_AF-A0A7Y5R8J4-F1
#
_entry.id   AF-A0A7Y5R8J4-F1
#
_cell.length_a   1.000
_cell.length_b   1.000
_cell.length_c   1.000
_cell.angle_alpha   90.00
_cell.angle_beta   90.00
_cell.angle_gamma   90.00
#
_symmetry.space_group_name_H-M   'P 1'
#
loop_
_entity.id
_entity.type
_entity.pdbx_description
1 polymer ?
#
loop_
_entity_poly.entity_id
_entity_poly.type
_entity_poly.pdbx_seq_one_letter_code
_entity_poly.pdbx_strand_id
1 'polypeptide(L)'
;MRLFTHPVFVISALVFVLHQITQKILGISIPVADAHLDNVLCLPILLSMLLAERRWWWRRADYVIPASEVAIITIFLTLLFELAFPYWSAAFTADYWDAAAYAVGAGVFYFTINNQPDSNRLA
;
A
#
# COMPACT_ATOMS: atom_id res chain seq x y z
N MET A 1 -2.93 12.27 -15.33
CA MET A 1 -3.26 10.95 -14.74
C MET A 1 -2.09 9.99 -14.91
N ARG A 2 -1.07 10.06 -14.04
CA ARG A 2 0.11 9.17 -14.10
C ARG A 2 0.35 8.37 -12.81
N LEU A 3 -0.61 8.38 -11.88
CA LEU A 3 -0.47 7.68 -10.61
C LEU A 3 -0.54 6.16 -10.79
N PHE A 4 -1.54 5.69 -11.55
CA PHE A 4 -1.68 4.26 -11.91
C PHE A 4 -0.55 3.75 -12.84
N THR A 5 0.21 4.66 -13.43
CA THR A 5 1.40 4.34 -14.24
C THR A 5 2.70 4.58 -13.47
N HIS A 6 2.63 4.97 -12.19
CA HIS A 6 3.83 5.21 -11.40
C HIS A 6 4.55 3.88 -11.19
N PRO A 7 5.87 3.79 -11.45
CA PRO A 7 6.59 2.52 -11.45
C PRO A 7 6.46 1.79 -10.12
N VAL A 8 6.53 2.50 -8.99
CA VAL A 8 6.38 1.89 -7.66
C VAL A 8 4.98 1.29 -7.48
N PHE A 9 3.91 1.98 -7.87
CA PHE A 9 2.56 1.44 -7.79
C PHE A 9 2.39 0.22 -8.70
N VAL A 10 2.86 0.31 -9.95
CA VAL A 10 2.76 -0.77 -10.93
C VAL A 10 3.56 -1.99 -10.50
N ILE A 11 4.78 -1.81 -10.00
CA ILE A 11 5.63 -2.89 -9.48
C ILE A 11 4.96 -3.51 -8.26
N SER A 12 4.51 -2.71 -7.29
CA SER A 12 3.83 -3.25 -6.10
C SER A 12 2.58 -4.04 -6.46
N ALA A 13 1.74 -3.52 -7.36
CA ALA A 13 0.54 -4.20 -7.83
C ALA A 13 0.87 -5.48 -8.62
N LEU A 14 1.87 -5.44 -9.52
CA LEU A 14 2.31 -6.61 -10.27
C LEU A 14 2.87 -7.70 -9.35
N VAL A 15 3.74 -7.34 -8.42
CA VAL A 15 4.33 -8.30 -7.46
C VAL A 15 3.23 -8.92 -6.62
N PHE A 16 2.26 -8.12 -6.13
CA PHE A 16 1.11 -8.63 -5.40
C PHE A 16 0.28 -9.60 -6.24
N VAL A 17 -0.10 -9.24 -7.48
CA VAL A 17 -0.88 -10.12 -8.34
C VAL A 17 -0.13 -11.41 -8.70
N LEU A 18 1.16 -11.32 -9.02
CA LEU A 18 1.99 -12.49 -9.31
C LEU A 18 2.11 -13.42 -8.10
N HIS A 19 2.27 -12.86 -6.91
CA HIS A 19 2.30 -13.61 -5.66
C HIS A 19 0.96 -14.33 -5.43
N GLN A 20 -0.17 -13.63 -5.58
CA GLN A 20 -1.50 -14.22 -5.43
C GLN A 20 -1.79 -15.32 -6.45
N ILE A 21 -1.36 -15.17 -7.71
CA ILE A 21 -1.46 -16.23 -8.74
C ILE A 21 -0.62 -17.45 -8.33
N THR A 22 0.60 -17.21 -7.87
CA THR A 22 1.53 -18.29 -7.51
C THR A 22 1.00 -19.08 -6.30
N GLN A 23 0.49 -18.38 -5.30
CA GLN A 23 -0.05 -19.00 -4.09
C GLN A 23 -1.39 -19.71 -4.34
N LYS A 24 -2.36 -19.05 -5.00
CA LYS A 24 -3.74 -19.54 -5.12
C LYS A 24 -4.01 -20.41 -6.34
N ILE A 25 -3.32 -20.16 -7.45
CA ILE A 25 -3.54 -20.89 -8.72
C ILE A 25 -2.50 -22.01 -8.87
N LEU A 26 -1.22 -21.69 -8.65
CA LEU A 26 -0.14 -22.66 -8.82
C LEU A 26 0.11 -23.51 -7.56
N GLY A 27 -0.43 -23.10 -6.41
CA GLY A 27 -0.24 -23.81 -5.13
C GLY A 27 1.21 -23.76 -4.61
N ILE A 28 2.02 -22.85 -5.12
CA ILE A 28 3.41 -22.67 -4.70
C ILE A 28 3.41 -21.65 -3.55
N SER A 29 3.55 -22.13 -2.32
CA SER A 29 3.67 -21.30 -1.12
C SER A 29 5.15 -21.05 -0.80
N ILE A 30 5.55 -19.77 -0.69
CA ILE A 30 6.88 -19.39 -0.21
C ILE A 30 6.68 -18.78 1.18
N PRO A 31 7.00 -19.48 2.28
CA PRO A 31 6.59 -19.10 3.63
C PRO A 31 6.94 -17.66 4.03
N VAL A 32 8.13 -17.18 3.63
CA VAL A 32 8.59 -15.83 3.94
C VAL A 32 7.85 -14.77 3.12
N ALA A 33 7.57 -15.04 1.85
CA ALA A 33 6.82 -14.11 1.01
C ALA A 33 5.35 -14.08 1.43
N ASP A 34 4.76 -15.24 1.70
CA ASP A 34 3.37 -15.37 2.14
C ASP A 34 3.13 -14.68 3.49
N ALA A 35 4.15 -14.60 4.35
CA ALA A 35 4.05 -13.94 5.66
C ALA A 35 4.23 -12.41 5.61
N HIS A 36 5.15 -11.88 4.79
CA HIS A 36 5.56 -10.48 4.90
C HIS A 36 5.41 -9.65 3.63
N LEU A 37 5.38 -10.28 2.45
CA LEU A 37 5.37 -9.54 1.18
C LEU A 37 4.09 -8.71 1.05
N ASP A 38 2.95 -9.30 1.37
CA ASP A 38 1.66 -8.63 1.31
C ASP A 38 1.58 -7.44 2.28
N ASN A 39 2.16 -7.55 3.48
CA ASN A 39 2.16 -6.50 4.50
C ASN A 39 2.96 -5.26 4.04
N VAL A 40 4.10 -5.47 3.36
CA VAL A 40 4.89 -4.37 2.78
C VAL A 40 4.17 -3.72 1.58
N LEU A 41 3.55 -4.52 0.71
CA LEU A 41 2.91 -4.05 -0.52
C LEU A 41 1.55 -3.38 -0.29
N CYS A 42 0.89 -3.70 0.82
CA CYS A 42 -0.44 -3.20 1.15
C CYS A 42 -0.52 -1.67 1.17
N LEU A 43 0.37 -1.00 1.92
CA LEU A 43 0.29 0.46 2.07
C LEU A 43 0.66 1.25 0.81
N PRO A 44 1.71 0.91 0.03
CA PRO A 44 1.96 1.52 -1.27
C PRO A 44 0.75 1.48 -2.20
N ILE A 45 0.01 0.37 -2.22
CA ILE A 45 -1.17 0.21 -3.07
C ILE A 45 -2.34 1.04 -2.51
N LEU A 46 -2.71 0.84 -1.24
CA LEU A 46 -3.88 1.51 -0.63
C LEU A 46 -3.72 3.03 -0.59
N LEU A 47 -2.57 3.55 -0.16
CA LEU A 47 -2.33 5.00 -0.10
C LEU A 47 -2.28 5.62 -1.49
N SER A 48 -1.78 4.89 -2.50
CA SER A 48 -1.86 5.34 -3.89
C SER A 48 -3.30 5.41 -4.39
N MET A 49 -4.13 4.43 -4.05
CA MET A 49 -5.56 4.46 -4.40
C MET A 49 -6.27 5.61 -3.70
N LEU A 50 -5.99 5.87 -2.42
CA LEU A 50 -6.52 7.01 -1.68
C LEU A 50 -6.09 8.35 -2.29
N LEU A 51 -4.82 8.48 -2.66
CA LEU A 51 -4.31 9.67 -3.34
C LEU A 51 -4.99 9.88 -4.70
N ALA A 52 -5.21 8.79 -5.47
CA ALA A 52 -5.92 8.84 -6.73
C ALA A 52 -7.38 9.28 -6.55
N GLU A 53 -8.08 8.70 -5.57
CA GLU A 53 -9.43 9.07 -5.18
C GLU A 53 -9.51 10.55 -4.82
N ARG A 54 -8.58 11.05 -3.99
CA ARG A 54 -8.55 12.47 -3.60
C ARG A 54 -8.34 13.42 -4.76
N ARG A 55 -7.39 13.11 -5.64
CA ARG A 55 -7.10 13.93 -6.82
C ARG A 55 -8.26 13.93 -7.81
N TRP A 56 -8.96 12.80 -7.95
CA TRP A 56 -10.07 12.65 -8.89
C TRP A 56 -11.36 13.25 -8.35
N TRP A 57 -11.80 12.80 -7.18
CA TRP A 57 -13.11 13.13 -6.61
C TRP A 57 -13.19 14.59 -6.18
N TRP A 58 -12.14 15.11 -5.54
CA TRP A 58 -12.08 16.53 -5.14
C TRP A 58 -11.49 17.45 -6.21
N ARG A 59 -11.14 16.91 -7.40
CA ARG A 59 -10.54 17.65 -8.53
C ARG A 59 -9.29 18.46 -8.16
N ARG A 60 -8.58 18.05 -7.10
CA ARG A 60 -7.33 18.66 -6.64
C ARG A 60 -6.14 17.87 -7.18
N ALA A 61 -5.79 18.09 -8.44
CA ALA A 61 -4.75 17.30 -9.13
C ALA A 61 -3.37 17.41 -8.46
N ASP A 62 -3.11 18.52 -7.78
CA ASP A 62 -1.91 18.89 -7.04
C ASP A 62 -1.88 18.40 -5.60
N TYR A 63 -2.95 17.74 -5.14
CA TYR A 63 -3.06 17.28 -3.77
C TYR A 63 -1.97 16.27 -3.40
N VAL A 64 -1.43 16.43 -2.19
CA VAL A 64 -0.45 15.55 -1.55
C VAL A 64 -0.99 15.22 -0.16
N ILE A 65 -0.88 13.96 0.24
CA ILE A 65 -1.32 13.53 1.56
C ILE A 65 -0.28 14.03 2.58
N PRO A 66 -0.66 14.81 3.62
CA PRO A 66 0.29 15.24 4.62
C PRO A 66 0.85 14.04 5.41
N ALA A 67 2.09 14.16 5.90
CA ALA A 67 2.75 13.08 6.65
C ALA A 67 1.94 12.62 7.87
N SER A 68 1.26 13.54 8.56
CA SER A 68 0.38 13.23 9.69
C SER A 68 -0.77 12.32 9.29
N GLU A 69 -1.37 12.54 8.12
CA GLU A 69 -2.46 11.70 7.62
C GLU A 69 -1.95 10.33 7.18
N VAL A 70 -0.79 10.27 6.51
CA VAL A 70 -0.14 8.98 6.20
C VAL A 70 0.13 8.19 7.49
N ALA A 71 0.65 8.85 8.53
CA ALA A 71 0.92 8.21 9.82
C ALA A 71 -0.36 7.70 10.49
N ILE A 72 -1.43 8.51 10.52
CA ILE A 72 -2.72 8.12 11.09
C ILE A 72 -3.32 6.93 10.34
N ILE A 73 -3.30 6.95 9.00
CA ILE A 73 -3.81 5.84 8.18
C ILE A 73 -2.98 4.58 8.40
N THR A 74 -1.65 4.72 8.47
CA THR A 74 -0.75 3.58 8.74
C THR A 74 -1.07 2.95 10.08
N ILE A 75 -1.12 3.75 11.16
CA ILE A 75 -1.45 3.26 12.51
C ILE A 75 -2.84 2.62 12.52
N PHE A 76 -3.82 3.26 11.89
CA PHE A 76 -5.18 2.73 11.80
C PHE A 76 -5.22 1.38 11.09
N LEU A 77 -4.54 1.24 9.94
CA LEU A 77 -4.49 -0.01 9.18
C LEU A 77 -3.70 -1.10 9.91
N THR A 78 -2.58 -0.76 10.55
CA THR A 78 -1.84 -1.70 11.41
C THR A 78 -2.74 -2.23 12.51
N LEU A 79 -3.44 -1.36 13.25
CA LEU A 79 -4.38 -1.79 14.29
C LEU A 79 -5.54 -2.60 13.72
N LEU A 80 -6.06 -2.23 12.55
CA LEU A 80 -7.13 -2.98 11.89
C LEU A 80 -6.66 -4.39 11.51
N PHE A 81 -5.50 -4.53 10.88
CA PHE A 81 -4.98 -5.82 10.42
C PHE A 81 -4.44 -6.69 11.55
N GLU A 82 -3.83 -6.11 12.59
CA GLU A 82 -3.31 -6.88 13.72
C GLU A 82 -4.35 -7.17 14.80
N LEU A 83 -5.36 -6.30 14.97
CA LEU A 83 -6.33 -6.46 16.06
C LEU A 83 -7.69 -6.95 15.55
N ALA A 84 -8.24 -6.36 14.47
CA ALA A 84 -9.59 -6.70 14.03
C ALA A 84 -9.64 -7.95 13.14
N PHE A 85 -8.68 -8.12 12.22
CA PHE A 85 -8.67 -9.25 11.29
C PHE A 85 -8.46 -10.63 11.96
N PRO A 86 -7.64 -10.79 13.01
CA PRO A 86 -7.51 -12.08 13.70
C PRO A 86 -8.81 -12.55 14.35
N TYR A 87 -9.71 -11.64 14.75
CA TYR A 87 -11.04 -12.02 15.23
C TYR A 87 -11.93 -12.62 14.13
N TRP A 88 -11.67 -12.29 12.85
CA TRP A 88 -12.44 -12.81 11.73
C TRP A 88 -11.81 -14.06 11.12
N SER A 89 -10.48 -14.13 11.08
CA SER A 89 -9.75 -15.23 10.47
C SER A 89 -8.51 -15.58 11.29
N ALA A 90 -8.45 -16.82 11.75
CA ALA A 90 -7.31 -17.38 12.47
C ALA A 90 -6.01 -17.47 11.62
N ALA A 91 -6.08 -17.12 10.32
CA ALA A 91 -4.91 -17.04 9.45
C ALA A 91 -4.06 -15.78 9.72
N PHE A 92 -4.59 -14.77 10.44
CA PHE A 92 -3.86 -13.57 10.81
C PHE A 92 -3.31 -13.74 12.22
N THR A 93 -1.98 -13.85 12.35
CA THR A 93 -1.31 -13.85 13.65
C THR A 93 -0.81 -12.44 13.90
N ALA A 94 -1.12 -11.86 15.06
CA ALA A 94 -0.58 -10.56 15.43
C ALA A 94 0.94 -10.70 15.64
N ASP A 95 1.72 -10.24 14.66
CA ASP A 95 3.17 -10.17 14.72
C ASP A 95 3.62 -8.71 14.61
N TYR A 96 4.43 -8.24 15.57
CA TYR A 96 4.96 -6.88 15.60
C TYR A 96 5.81 -6.54 14.36
N TRP A 97 6.29 -7.55 13.64
CA TRP A 97 6.99 -7.36 12.36
C TRP A 97 6.06 -6.81 11.26
N ASP A 98 4.75 -7.02 11.37
CA ASP A 98 3.79 -6.52 10.38
C ASP A 98 3.61 -5.01 10.50
N ALA A 99 3.55 -4.46 11.72
CA ALA A 99 3.64 -3.02 11.96
C ALA A 99 4.87 -2.38 11.28
N ALA A 100 6.04 -3.03 11.37
CA ALA A 100 7.25 -2.55 10.71
C ALA A 100 7.14 -2.63 9.18
N ALA A 101 6.58 -3.73 8.63
CA ALA A 101 6.32 -3.89 7.21
C ALA A 101 5.38 -2.80 6.66
N TYR A 102 4.30 -2.52 7.39
CA TYR A 102 3.39 -1.42 7.06
C TYR A 102 4.11 -0.08 7.07
N ALA A 103 4.90 0.23 8.12
CA ALA A 103 5.66 1.47 8.20
C ALA A 103 6.64 1.64 7.01
N VAL A 104 7.31 0.56 6.60
CA VAL A 104 8.19 0.55 5.41
C VAL A 104 7.37 0.85 4.15
N GLY A 105 6.23 0.18 3.96
CA GLY A 105 5.33 0.41 2.84
C GLY A 105 4.82 1.86 2.77
N ALA A 106 4.41 2.43 3.90
CA ALA A 106 4.02 3.84 3.98
C ALA A 106 5.18 4.79 3.65
N GLY A 107 6.39 4.49 4.13
CA GLY A 107 7.59 5.24 3.79
C GLY A 107 7.87 5.23 2.29
N VAL A 108 7.82 4.05 1.66
CA VAL A 108 7.98 3.90 0.20
C VAL A 108 6.96 4.77 -0.55
N PHE A 109 5.69 4.72 -0.16
CA PHE A 109 4.66 5.59 -0.74
C PHE A 109 4.99 7.08 -0.57
N TYR A 110 5.31 7.48 0.66
CA TYR A 110 5.50 8.88 1.02
C TYR A 110 6.66 9.52 0.27
N PHE A 111 7.80 8.82 0.14
CA PHE A 111 8.98 9.37 -0.52
C PHE A 111 8.94 9.27 -2.05
N THR A 112 8.18 8.33 -2.63
CA THR A 112 8.19 8.09 -4.08
C THR A 112 6.94 8.59 -4.79
N ILE A 113 5.75 8.25 -4.30
CA ILE A 113 4.47 8.48 -4.99
C ILE A 113 3.84 9.80 -4.52
N ASN A 114 3.96 10.13 -3.24
CA ASN A 114 3.33 11.28 -2.60
C ASN A 114 4.05 12.61 -2.90
N ASN A 115 4.27 12.89 -4.17
CA ASN A 115 4.90 14.10 -4.65
C ASN A 115 3.88 14.96 -5.41
N GLN A 116 4.08 16.29 -5.38
CA GLN A 116 3.30 17.20 -6.23
C GLN A 116 3.59 16.89 -7.70
N PRO A 117 2.57 16.81 -8.57
CA PRO A 117 2.81 16.67 -9.99
C PRO A 117 3.49 17.94 -10.53
N ASP A 118 4.61 17.77 -11.25
CA ASP A 118 5.31 18.89 -11.88
C ASP A 118 4.34 19.74 -12.71
N SER A 119 4.15 21.01 -12.32
CA SER A 119 3.30 21.97 -13.04
C SER A 119 3.76 22.19 -14.48
N ASN A 120 5.06 22.02 -14.77
CA ASN A 120 5.66 22.12 -16.10
C ASN A 120 5.29 20.98 -17.07
N ARG A 121 4.59 19.92 -16.62
CA ARG A 121 4.19 18.79 -17.47
C ARG A 121 2.71 18.84 -17.90
N LEU A 122 2.00 19.92 -17.55
CA LEU A 122 0.59 20.14 -17.84
C LEU A 122 0.34 21.29 -18.84
N ALA A 123 1.41 21.90 -19.37
CA ALA A 123 1.39 22.85 -20.49
C ALA A 123 1.86 22.15 -21.77
#